data_AF-A0A8T7K8T8-F1
#
_entry.id   AF-A0A8T7K8T8-F1
#
_cell.length_a   1.000
_cell.length_b   1.000
_cell.length_c   1.000
_cell.angle_alpha   90.00
_cell.angle_beta   90.00
_cell.angle_gamma   90.00
#
_symmetry.space_group_name_H-M   'P 1'
#
loop_
_entity.id
_entity.type
_entity.pdbx_description
1 polymer ?
#
loop_
_entity_poly.entity_id
_entity_poly.type
_entity_poly.pdbx_seq_one_letter_code
_entity_poly.pdbx_strand_id
1 'polypeptide(L)'
;MKNLPKFQARHFGYVHKWIAGLLSHDAEGRMTHLVELIAYDDGHYRALFRPAYFGDQPPSKSQWSTLKKRLKRHEPLIFVFKQHGTLGDCVYLDFGFVAPRNILTQR
;
A
#
# COMPACT_ATOMS: atom_id res chain seq x y z
N MET A 1 -16.40 11.83 -1.67
CA MET A 1 -16.47 10.40 -2.03
C MET A 1 -17.34 9.71 -0.99
N LYS A 2 -18.51 9.18 -1.36
CA LYS A 2 -19.43 8.50 -0.44
C LYS A 2 -19.16 6.99 -0.51
N ASN A 3 -19.11 6.30 0.63
CA ASN A 3 -18.95 4.83 0.80
C ASN A 3 -17.52 4.25 0.78
N LEU A 4 -16.57 4.83 1.55
CA LEU A 4 -15.35 4.09 1.90
C LEU A 4 -15.64 3.09 3.04
N PRO A 5 -14.99 1.92 3.06
CA PRO A 5 -15.10 1.02 4.21
C PRO A 5 -14.53 1.70 5.46
N LYS A 6 -15.06 1.34 6.63
CA LYS A 6 -14.42 1.74 7.89
C LYS A 6 -13.09 1.01 8.01
N PHE A 7 -11.99 1.76 8.08
CA PHE A 7 -10.67 1.18 8.28
C PHE A 7 -10.42 0.91 9.76
N GLN A 8 -9.71 -0.17 10.01
CA GLN A 8 -9.18 -0.52 11.32
C GLN A 8 -7.71 -0.15 11.33
N ALA A 9 -7.39 0.93 12.05
CA ALA A 9 -6.00 1.32 12.29
C ALA A 9 -5.24 0.14 12.92
N ARG A 10 -4.03 -0.10 12.43
CA ARG A 10 -3.10 -1.08 12.98
C ARG A 10 -1.91 -0.35 13.61
N HIS A 11 -1.17 -1.07 14.45
CA HIS A 11 0.02 -0.50 15.07
C HIS A 11 1.00 -0.01 13.98
N PHE A 12 1.39 1.27 14.02
CA PHE A 12 2.17 1.92 12.97
C PHE A 12 3.46 1.15 12.66
N GLY A 13 4.21 0.73 13.69
CA GLY A 13 5.46 -0.01 13.50
C GLY A 13 5.27 -1.37 12.82
N TYR A 14 4.10 -2.00 12.94
CA TYR A 14 3.77 -3.21 12.20
C TYR A 14 3.54 -2.89 10.73
N VAL A 15 2.69 -1.90 10.44
CA VAL A 15 2.36 -1.49 9.06
C VAL A 15 3.61 -1.03 8.32
N HIS A 16 4.45 -0.24 8.98
CA HIS A 16 5.72 0.23 8.44
C HIS A 16 6.65 -0.93 8.06
N LYS A 17 6.90 -1.88 8.97
CA LYS A 17 7.76 -3.05 8.67
C LYS A 17 7.19 -3.90 7.53
N TRP A 18 5.87 -4.12 7.54
CA TRP A 18 5.19 -4.91 6.52
C TRP A 18 5.26 -4.27 5.13
N ILE A 19 4.95 -2.97 5.01
CA ILE A 19 4.98 -2.28 3.72
C ILE A 19 6.42 -2.07 3.23
N ALA A 20 7.37 -1.83 4.15
CA ALA A 20 8.79 -1.76 3.81
C ALA A 20 9.28 -3.06 3.17
N GLY A 21 8.97 -4.22 3.76
CA GLY A 21 9.36 -5.52 3.20
C GLY A 21 8.66 -5.84 1.88
N LEU A 22 7.41 -5.39 1.69
CA LEU A 22 6.72 -5.51 0.40
C LEU A 22 7.34 -4.64 -0.70
N LEU A 23 7.91 -3.50 -0.33
CA LEU A 23 8.57 -2.56 -1.23
C LEU A 23 10.09 -2.78 -1.28
N SER A 24 10.55 -3.99 -0.94
CA SER A 24 11.91 -4.46 -1.18
C SER A 24 11.92 -5.47 -2.34
N HIS A 25 12.99 -5.44 -3.16
CA HIS A 25 13.22 -6.38 -4.26
C HIS A 25 14.04 -7.59 -3.85
N ASP A 26 14.79 -7.52 -2.76
CA ASP A 26 15.61 -8.63 -2.28
C ASP A 26 14.85 -9.51 -1.27
N ALA A 27 15.05 -10.82 -1.37
CA ALA A 27 14.45 -11.78 -0.44
C ALA A 27 14.89 -11.55 1.03
N GLU A 28 16.03 -10.86 1.21
CA GLU A 28 16.61 -10.53 2.51
C GLU A 28 16.14 -9.16 3.04
N GLY A 29 15.40 -8.37 2.25
CA GLY A 29 14.81 -7.09 2.68
C GLY A 29 15.82 -6.01 3.09
N ARG A 30 17.08 -6.09 2.64
CA ARG A 30 18.18 -5.23 3.11
C ARG A 30 18.08 -3.80 2.58
N MET A 31 17.39 -3.61 1.45
CA MET A 31 17.06 -2.27 0.95
C MET A 31 15.58 -2.19 0.58
N THR A 32 14.87 -1.28 1.25
CA THR A 32 13.48 -0.94 0.92
C THR A 32 13.43 0.34 0.09
N HIS A 33 12.49 0.39 -0.85
CA HIS A 33 12.18 1.61 -1.57
C HIS A 33 11.22 2.53 -0.80
N LEU A 34 10.69 2.10 0.35
CA LEU A 34 9.84 2.94 1.20
C LEU A 34 10.64 4.15 1.70
N VAL A 35 10.08 5.34 1.48
CA VAL A 35 10.62 6.61 1.95
C VAL A 35 9.89 7.05 3.21
N GLU A 36 8.56 6.96 3.20
CA GLU A 36 7.73 7.40 4.32
C GLU A 36 6.41 6.62 4.36
N LEU A 37 5.91 6.38 5.57
CA LEU A 37 4.54 5.92 5.80
C LEU A 37 3.80 7.00 6.58
N ILE A 38 2.72 7.53 5.98
CA ILE A 38 1.86 8.53 6.60
C ILE A 38 0.58 7.82 7.06
N ALA A 39 0.18 8.05 8.31
CA ALA A 39 -1.09 7.57 8.85
C ALA A 39 -2.11 8.72 8.87
N TYR A 40 -3.35 8.44 8.48
CA TYR A 40 -4.46 9.39 8.50
C TYR A 40 -5.45 9.07 9.61
N ASP A 41 -6.24 10.08 10.01
CA ASP A 41 -7.19 10.00 11.13
C ASP A 41 -8.31 8.97 10.94
N ASP A 42 -8.66 8.66 9.69
CA ASP A 42 -9.66 7.64 9.35
C ASP A 42 -9.10 6.20 9.39
N GLY A 43 -7.82 6.04 9.73
CA GLY A 43 -7.13 4.75 9.86
C GLY A 43 -6.54 4.19 8.56
N HIS A 44 -6.55 4.93 7.45
CA HIS A 44 -5.78 4.56 6.26
C HIS A 44 -4.34 5.09 6.33
N TYR A 45 -3.53 4.60 5.40
CA TYR A 45 -2.12 4.92 5.28
C TYR A 45 -1.77 5.29 3.84
N ARG A 46 -0.77 6.16 3.70
CA ARG A 46 -0.08 6.43 2.44
C ARG A 46 1.36 5.96 2.55
N ALA A 47 1.77 5.09 1.64
CA ALA A 47 3.18 4.79 1.45
C ALA A 47 3.75 5.71 0.36
N LEU A 48 4.78 6.49 0.70
CA LEU A 48 5.65 7.17 -0.24
C LEU A 48 6.88 6.30 -0.48
N PHE A 49 7.22 6.04 -1.74
CA PHE A 49 8.34 5.18 -2.08
C PHE A 49 9.03 5.62 -3.36
N ARG A 50 10.29 5.21 -3.52
CA ARG A 50 11.14 5.59 -4.65
C ARG A 50 10.59 5.00 -5.95
N PRO A 51 10.51 5.78 -7.05
CA PRO A 51 10.10 5.28 -8.37
C PRO A 51 10.92 4.09 -8.85
N ALA A 52 12.20 4.01 -8.45
CA ALA A 52 13.11 2.90 -8.71
C ALA A 52 12.56 1.52 -8.31
N TYR A 53 11.55 1.44 -7.42
CA TYR A 53 10.82 0.20 -7.18
C TYR A 53 10.23 -0.39 -8.47
N PHE A 54 9.79 0.46 -9.40
CA PHE A 54 9.24 0.05 -10.69
C PHE A 54 10.29 -0.01 -11.81
N GLY A 55 11.53 0.39 -11.55
CA GLY A 55 12.59 0.59 -12.55
C GLY A 55 12.72 2.05 -12.99
N ASP A 56 13.42 2.28 -14.10
CA ASP A 56 13.87 3.61 -14.56
C ASP A 56 12.83 4.39 -15.39
N GLN A 57 11.61 3.89 -15.51
CA GLN A 57 10.53 4.52 -16.28
C GLN A 57 9.30 4.79 -15.40
N PRO A 58 8.43 5.74 -15.79
CA PRO A 58 7.14 5.92 -15.13
C PRO A 58 6.36 4.60 -15.06
N PRO A 59 5.79 4.26 -13.89
CA PRO A 59 5.16 2.97 -13.70
C PRO A 59 3.92 2.80 -14.58
N SER A 60 3.93 1.72 -15.36
CA SER A 60 2.80 1.29 -16.18
C SER A 60 1.61 0.80 -15.33
N LYS A 61 0.42 0.78 -15.95
CA LYS A 61 -0.81 0.27 -15.33
C LYS A 61 -0.68 -1.19 -14.86
N SER A 62 0.07 -2.02 -15.58
CA SER A 62 0.30 -3.42 -15.23
C SER A 62 1.18 -3.53 -13.98
N GLN A 63 2.23 -2.73 -13.86
CA GLN A 63 3.09 -2.68 -12.67
C GLN A 63 2.30 -2.28 -11.42
N TRP A 64 1.47 -1.24 -11.50
CA TRP A 64 0.56 -0.87 -10.42
C TRP A 64 -0.41 -2.00 -10.04
N SER A 65 -0.98 -2.66 -11.05
CA SER A 65 -1.89 -3.79 -10.83
C SER A 65 -1.17 -4.96 -10.16
N THR A 66 0.07 -5.25 -10.53
CA THR A 66 0.90 -6.29 -9.93
C THR A 66 1.23 -5.98 -8.47
N LEU A 67 1.61 -4.73 -8.15
CA LEU A 67 1.83 -4.29 -6.77
C LEU A 67 0.57 -4.45 -5.92
N LYS A 68 -0.58 -3.96 -6.41
CA LYS A 68 -1.89 -4.11 -5.72
C LYS A 68 -2.26 -5.57 -5.49
N LYS A 69 -2.01 -6.45 -6.47
CA LYS A 69 -2.20 -7.91 -6.33
C LYS A 69 -1.22 -8.52 -5.31
N ARG A 70 0.02 -8.04 -5.22
CA ARG A 70 1.00 -8.49 -4.22
C ARG A 70 0.51 -8.11 -2.80
N LEU A 71 0.13 -6.85 -2.59
CA LEU A 71 -0.44 -6.36 -1.33
C LEU A 71 -1.62 -7.24 -0.86
N LYS A 72 -2.61 -7.48 -1.74
CA LYS A 72 -3.79 -8.30 -1.44
C LYS A 72 -3.47 -9.78 -1.17
N ARG A 73 -2.41 -10.32 -1.77
CA ARG A 73 -1.98 -11.71 -1.54
C ARG A 73 -1.34 -11.88 -0.15
N HIS A 74 -0.60 -10.87 0.32
CA HIS A 74 0.03 -10.89 1.64
C HIS A 74 -0.92 -10.47 2.77
N GLU A 75 -1.92 -9.64 2.46
CA GLU A 75 -2.92 -9.20 3.43
C GLU A 75 -4.32 -9.24 2.79
N PRO A 76 -5.13 -10.29 3.06
CA PRO A 76 -6.47 -10.40 2.50
C PRO A 76 -7.44 -9.30 2.95
N LEU A 77 -7.20 -8.69 4.11
CA LEU A 77 -8.03 -7.62 4.66
C LEU A 77 -7.63 -6.23 4.16
N ILE A 78 -6.73 -6.13 3.19
CA ILE A 78 -6.32 -4.82 2.68
C ILE A 78 -7.29 -4.27 1.64
N PHE A 79 -7.71 -3.04 1.87
CA PHE A 79 -8.31 -2.20 0.86
C PHE A 79 -7.22 -1.31 0.27
N VAL A 80 -7.01 -1.40 -1.04
CA VAL A 80 -6.05 -0.55 -1.75
C VAL A 80 -6.81 0.42 -2.63
N PHE A 81 -6.54 1.70 -2.50
CA PHE A 81 -7.24 2.73 -3.26
C PHE A 81 -6.94 2.59 -4.75
N LYS A 82 -7.93 2.98 -5.58
CA LYS A 82 -7.75 2.96 -7.04
C LYS A 82 -6.70 3.99 -7.44
N GLN A 83 -6.75 5.18 -6.85
CA GLN A 83 -5.80 6.26 -7.11
C GLN A 83 -4.43 5.92 -6.54
N HIS A 84 -3.43 6.28 -7.33
CA HIS A 84 -2.00 6.27 -7.04
C HIS A 84 -1.38 7.35 -7.94
N GLY A 85 -0.18 7.79 -7.63
CA GLY A 85 0.45 8.83 -8.43
C GLY A 85 1.85 9.15 -7.96
N THR A 86 2.28 10.36 -8.27
CA THR A 86 3.55 10.94 -7.87
C THR A 86 3.31 12.08 -6.89
N LEU A 87 4.25 12.26 -5.96
CA LEU A 87 4.31 13.37 -5.02
C LEU A 87 5.78 13.78 -4.90
N GLY A 88 6.16 14.90 -5.52
CA GLY A 88 7.57 15.25 -5.73
C GLY A 88 8.29 14.14 -6.51
N ASP A 89 9.46 13.73 -6.00
CA ASP A 89 10.28 12.67 -6.59
C ASP A 89 9.86 11.25 -6.16
N CYS A 90 8.78 11.13 -5.37
CA CYS A 90 8.25 9.85 -4.90
C CYS A 90 6.99 9.43 -5.67
N VAL A 91 6.72 8.13 -5.66
CA VAL A 91 5.40 7.58 -5.99
C VAL A 91 4.66 7.24 -4.72
N TYR A 92 3.32 7.28 -4.78
CA TYR A 92 2.49 7.00 -3.62
C TYR A 92 1.38 5.99 -3.90
N LEU A 93 1.01 5.27 -2.85
CA LEU A 93 -0.15 4.38 -2.82
C LEU A 93 -0.88 4.53 -1.48
N ASP A 94 -2.20 4.68 -1.56
CA ASP A 94 -3.07 4.72 -0.38
C ASP A 94 -3.71 3.34 -0.14
N PHE A 95 -3.76 2.94 1.12
CA PHE A 95 -4.35 1.67 1.54
C PHE A 95 -4.84 1.72 2.98
N GLY A 96 -5.77 0.84 3.33
CA GLY A 96 -6.25 0.66 4.70
C GLY A 96 -6.61 -0.79 4.96
N PHE A 97 -6.81 -1.16 6.22
CA PHE A 97 -7.19 -2.52 6.61
C PHE A 97 -8.66 -2.55 7.00
N VAL A 98 -9.42 -3.50 6.48
CA VAL A 98 -10.84 -3.67 6.85
C VAL A 98 -10.99 -4.73 7.92
N ALA A 99 -12.05 -4.63 8.73
CA ALA A 99 -12.37 -5.66 9.70
C ALA A 99 -12.81 -6.97 8.99
N PRO A 100 -12.51 -8.17 9.53
CA PRO A 100 -12.88 -9.45 8.92
C PRO A 100 -14.37 -9.62 8.61
N ARG A 101 -15.26 -8.96 9.38
CA ARG A 101 -16.72 -9.01 9.16
C ARG A 101 -17.20 -8.29 7.90
N ASN A 102 -16.36 -7.48 7.25
CA ASN A 102 -16.73 -6.72 6.05
C ASN A 102 -16.54 -7.50 4.72
N ILE A 103 -16.00 -8.73 4.74
CA ILE A 103 -15.71 -9.48 3.51
C ILE A 103 -16.94 -10.26 3.00
N LEU A 104 -17.98 -10.43 3.83
CA LEU A 104 -19.17 -11.22 3.49
C LEU A 104 -20.25 -10.46 2.69
N THR A 105 -20.05 -9.17 2.37
CA THR A 105 -21.11 -8.32 1.79
C THR A 105 -20.83 -7.83 0.36
N GLN A 106 -19.84 -8.37 -0.34
CA GLN A 106 -19.59 -8.04 -1.76
C GLN A 106 -19.34 -9.28 -2.63
N ARG A 107 -20.29 -10.22 -2.62
CA ARG A 107 -20.46 -11.21 -3.69
C ARG A 107 -21.71 -10.89 -4.48
#